data_AF-A0A961FNC9-F1
#
_entry.id   AF-A0A961FNC9-F1
#
_cell.length_a   1.000
_cell.length_b   1.000
_cell.length_c   1.000
_cell.angle_alpha   90.00
_cell.angle_beta   90.00
_cell.angle_gamma   90.00
#
_symmetry.space_group_name_H-M   'P 1'
#
loop_
_entity.id
_entity.type
_entity.pdbx_description
1 polymer ?
#
loop_
_entity_poly.entity_id
_entity_poly.type
_entity_poly.pdbx_seq_one_letter_code
_entity_poly.pdbx_strand_id
1 'polypeptide(L)'
;MPFLVAMFAALAVFRYSGALKLLEFALGPALRALGFPPELLPMALMRPLSGSGSLGVMGEILARPDASEFLKFTSAVMFGSTETTFYVLAVYFGSVGVTRIRHALIAGLTADVVGLMMAVVIGRAMFSV
;
A
#
# COMPACT_ATOMS: atom_id res chain seq x y z
N MET A 1 -10.35 -13.70 11.32
CA MET A 1 -10.66 -14.15 9.94
C MET A 1 -11.81 -13.40 9.25
N PRO A 2 -12.88 -12.90 9.92
CA PRO A 2 -13.96 -12.17 9.21
C PRO A 2 -13.51 -10.92 8.46
N PHE A 3 -12.53 -10.20 9.00
CA PHE A 3 -12.01 -8.96 8.41
C PHE A 3 -11.29 -9.17 7.07
N LEU A 4 -10.53 -10.27 6.89
CA LEU A 4 -9.87 -10.57 5.61
C LEU A 4 -10.88 -10.94 4.54
N VAL A 5 -11.93 -11.69 4.90
CA VAL A 5 -13.01 -12.05 3.96
C VAL A 5 -13.72 -10.79 3.48
N ALA A 6 -14.06 -9.87 4.37
CA ALA A 6 -14.65 -8.58 4.00
C ALA A 6 -13.71 -7.74 3.13
N MET A 7 -12.40 -7.73 3.44
CA MET A 7 -11.39 -7.02 2.64
C MET A 7 -11.30 -7.57 1.22
N PHE A 8 -11.17 -8.89 1.06
CA PHE A 8 -11.11 -9.52 -0.25
C PHE A 8 -12.40 -9.32 -1.04
N ALA A 9 -13.56 -9.39 -0.38
CA ALA A 9 -14.84 -9.09 -1.02
C ALA A 9 -14.90 -7.63 -1.52
N ALA A 10 -14.51 -6.67 -0.69
CA ALA A 10 -14.47 -5.25 -1.08
C ALA A 10 -13.49 -5.02 -2.25
N LEU A 11 -12.27 -5.57 -2.18
CA LEU A 11 -11.28 -5.45 -3.25
C LEU A 11 -11.76 -6.08 -4.55
N ALA A 12 -12.39 -7.26 -4.48
CA ALA A 12 -13.02 -7.87 -5.65
C ALA A 12 -14.07 -6.94 -6.27
N VAL A 13 -14.96 -6.34 -5.47
CA VAL A 13 -15.95 -5.37 -5.97
C VAL A 13 -15.27 -4.16 -6.63
N PHE A 14 -14.24 -3.57 -6.01
CA PHE A 14 -13.51 -2.42 -6.57
C PHE A 14 -12.77 -2.75 -7.86
N ARG A 15 -12.24 -3.98 -7.99
CA ARG A 15 -11.57 -4.44 -9.19
C ARG A 15 -12.54 -4.74 -10.33
N TYR A 16 -13.61 -5.51 -10.05
CA TYR A 16 -14.60 -5.90 -11.06
C TYR A 16 -15.50 -4.73 -11.49
N SER A 17 -15.74 -3.75 -10.61
CA SER A 17 -16.44 -2.51 -10.97
C SER A 17 -15.61 -1.57 -11.85
N GLY A 18 -14.30 -1.80 -11.97
CA GLY A 18 -13.38 -0.93 -12.71
C GLY A 18 -12.95 0.32 -11.94
N ALA A 19 -13.34 0.48 -10.67
CA ALA A 19 -12.93 1.62 -9.84
C ALA A 19 -11.40 1.72 -9.70
N LEU A 20 -10.71 0.59 -9.51
CA LEU A 20 -9.24 0.57 -9.49
C LEU A 20 -8.63 0.97 -10.83
N LYS A 21 -9.21 0.50 -11.94
CA LYS A 21 -8.76 0.90 -13.29
C LYS A 21 -8.95 2.40 -13.54
N LEU A 22 -10.04 2.98 -13.02
CA LEU A 22 -10.28 4.42 -13.12
C LEU A 22 -9.25 5.23 -12.35
N LEU A 23 -8.90 4.79 -11.13
CA LEU A 23 -7.83 5.38 -10.32
C LEU A 23 -6.46 5.25 -11.01
N GLU A 24 -6.15 4.07 -11.55
CA GLU A 24 -4.94 3.83 -12.35
C GLU A 24 -4.89 4.69 -13.61
N PHE A 25 -6.02 4.90 -14.29
CA PHE A 25 -6.08 5.76 -15.47
C PHE A 25 -5.86 7.23 -15.11
N ALA A 26 -6.49 7.71 -14.03
CA ALA A 26 -6.40 9.09 -13.59
C ALA A 26 -5.01 9.44 -13.04
N LEU A 27 -4.41 8.57 -12.22
CA LEU A 27 -3.12 8.82 -11.56
C LEU A 27 -1.94 8.19 -12.28
N GLY A 28 -2.18 7.26 -13.20
CA GLY A 28 -1.17 6.49 -13.92
C GLY A 28 -0.09 7.34 -14.61
N PRO A 29 -0.41 8.44 -15.31
CA PRO A 29 0.61 9.29 -15.94
C PRO A 29 1.61 9.85 -14.92
N ALA A 30 1.12 10.33 -13.77
CA ALA A 30 1.96 10.86 -12.70
C ALA A 30 2.79 9.76 -12.02
N LEU A 31 2.16 8.62 -11.73
CA LEU A 31 2.85 7.48 -11.11
C LEU A 31 3.96 6.93 -12.02
N ARG A 32 3.68 6.78 -13.31
CA ARG A 32 4.67 6.33 -14.29
C ARG A 32 5.81 7.32 -14.47
N ALA A 33 5.54 8.63 -14.42
CA ALA A 33 6.60 9.65 -14.44
C ALA A 33 7.53 9.55 -13.22
N LEU A 34 7.00 9.11 -12.07
CA LEU A 34 7.78 8.82 -10.85
C LEU A 34 8.40 7.41 -10.86
N GLY A 35 8.21 6.62 -11.91
CA GLY A 35 8.66 5.24 -11.99
C GLY A 35 7.90 4.26 -11.09
N PHE A 36 6.78 4.69 -10.51
CA PHE A 36 5.93 3.88 -9.63
C PHE A 36 4.88 3.09 -10.44
N PRO A 37 4.77 1.77 -10.26
CA PRO A 37 3.78 0.95 -10.97
C PRO A 37 2.36 1.27 -10.48
N PRO A 38 1.43 1.71 -11.37
CA PRO A 38 0.07 2.07 -10.98
C PRO A 38 -0.71 0.93 -10.28
N GLU A 39 -0.39 -0.32 -10.59
CA GLU A 39 -1.01 -1.51 -10.00
C GLU A 39 -0.74 -1.64 -8.49
N LEU A 40 0.30 -0.96 -7.98
CA LEU A 40 0.62 -0.90 -6.54
C LEU A 40 -0.01 0.32 -5.86
N LEU A 41 -0.79 1.13 -6.58
CA LEU A 41 -1.49 2.28 -6.00
C LEU A 41 -2.40 1.89 -4.82
N PRO A 42 -3.17 0.79 -4.87
CA PRO A 42 -3.98 0.38 -3.71
C PRO A 42 -3.11 0.06 -2.49
N MET A 43 -1.91 -0.51 -2.68
CA MET A 43 -0.95 -0.72 -1.59
C MET A 43 -0.46 0.60 -1.01
N ALA A 44 -0.07 1.56 -1.86
CA ALA A 44 0.41 2.86 -1.44
C ALA A 44 -0.63 3.64 -0.61
N LEU A 45 -1.92 3.51 -0.96
CA LEU A 45 -3.01 4.13 -0.21
C LEU A 45 -3.31 3.39 1.09
N MET A 46 -3.35 2.06 1.05
CA MET A 46 -3.76 1.26 2.22
C MET A 46 -2.67 1.15 3.27
N ARG A 47 -1.37 1.22 2.91
CA ARG A 47 -0.26 1.05 3.86
C ARG A 47 -0.29 2.04 5.03
N PRO A 48 -0.39 3.37 4.85
CA PRO A 48 -0.46 4.29 5.98
C PRO A 48 -1.75 4.14 6.81
N LEU A 49 -2.85 3.65 6.19
CA LEU A 49 -4.19 3.62 6.79
C LEU A 49 -4.48 2.34 7.58
N SER A 50 -4.09 1.17 7.07
CA SER A 50 -4.53 -0.12 7.61
C SER A 50 -3.58 -1.27 7.29
N GLY A 51 -3.11 -1.94 8.35
CA GLY A 51 -2.24 -3.12 8.22
C GLY A 51 -3.00 -4.31 7.66
N SER A 52 -4.20 -4.58 8.16
CA SER A 52 -5.05 -5.66 7.64
C SER A 52 -5.55 -5.37 6.22
N GLY A 53 -5.73 -4.10 5.87
CA GLY A 53 -6.11 -3.67 4.53
C GLY A 53 -5.00 -3.85 3.50
N SER A 54 -3.80 -3.39 3.83
CA SER A 54 -2.63 -3.63 2.99
C SER A 54 -2.30 -5.13 2.89
N LEU A 55 -2.55 -5.93 3.94
CA LEU A 55 -2.43 -7.39 3.87
C LEU A 55 -3.42 -8.00 2.86
N GLY A 56 -4.67 -7.52 2.85
CA GLY A 56 -5.67 -7.97 1.87
C GLY A 56 -5.29 -7.60 0.44
N VAL A 57 -4.81 -6.38 0.22
CA VAL A 57 -4.34 -5.95 -1.11
C VAL A 57 -3.14 -6.79 -1.57
N MET A 58 -2.13 -6.97 -0.72
CA MET A 58 -0.98 -7.82 -1.01
C MET A 58 -1.42 -9.26 -1.32
N GLY A 59 -2.32 -9.82 -0.51
CA GLY A 59 -2.86 -11.16 -0.73
C GLY A 59 -3.54 -11.30 -2.10
N GLU A 60 -4.30 -10.29 -2.54
CA GLU A 60 -4.88 -10.28 -3.87
C GLU A 60 -3.80 -10.24 -4.97
N ILE A 61 -2.78 -9.38 -4.84
CA ILE A 61 -1.68 -9.29 -5.80
C ILE A 61 -0.92 -10.61 -5.91
N LEU A 62 -0.65 -11.27 -4.78
CA LEU A 62 0.03 -12.56 -4.75
C LEU A 62 -0.81 -13.67 -5.39
N ALA A 63 -2.13 -13.67 -5.16
CA ALA A 63 -3.07 -14.64 -5.70
C ALA A 63 -3.37 -14.44 -7.20
N ARG A 64 -3.05 -13.27 -7.76
CA ARG A 64 -3.23 -12.99 -9.19
C ARG A 64 -2.25 -13.81 -10.05
N PRO A 65 -2.74 -14.71 -10.93
CA PRO A 65 -1.86 -15.50 -11.80
C PRO A 65 -1.13 -14.65 -12.85
N ASP A 66 -1.75 -13.54 -13.26
CA ASP A 66 -1.27 -12.60 -14.27
C ASP A 66 -0.24 -11.58 -13.74
N ALA A 67 -0.11 -11.44 -12.42
CA ALA A 67 0.80 -10.47 -11.84
C ALA A 67 2.27 -10.91 -11.95
N SER A 68 3.13 -10.01 -12.42
CA SER A 68 4.57 -10.26 -12.55
C SER A 68 5.22 -10.50 -11.18
N GLU A 69 6.34 -11.23 -11.18
CA GLU A 69 7.14 -11.45 -9.97
C GLU A 69 7.61 -10.13 -9.36
N PHE A 70 7.95 -9.14 -10.19
CA PHE A 70 8.24 -7.78 -9.78
C PHE A 70 7.11 -7.17 -8.93
N LEU A 71 5.84 -7.23 -9.40
CA LEU A 71 4.71 -6.68 -8.65
C LEU A 71 4.48 -7.43 -7.34
N LYS A 72 4.54 -8.77 -7.39
CA LYS A 72 4.35 -9.63 -6.21
C LYS A 72 5.41 -9.34 -5.14
N PHE A 73 6.67 -9.35 -5.52
CA PHE A 73 7.78 -9.06 -4.62
C PHE A 73 7.72 -7.64 -4.08
N THR A 74 7.51 -6.64 -4.94
CA THR A 74 7.43 -5.24 -4.51
C THR A 74 6.29 -5.05 -3.52
N SER A 75 5.11 -5.66 -3.76
CA SER A 75 3.99 -5.59 -2.82
C SER A 75 4.31 -6.20 -1.45
N ALA A 76 5.09 -7.29 -1.41
CA ALA A 76 5.55 -7.90 -0.17
C ALA A 76 6.55 -7.00 0.58
N VAL A 77 7.48 -6.37 -0.14
CA VAL A 77 8.42 -5.40 0.46
C VAL A 77 7.68 -4.20 1.02
N MET A 78 6.72 -3.63 0.28
CA MET A 78 5.87 -2.53 0.76
C MET A 78 5.12 -2.91 2.05
N PHE A 79 4.59 -4.13 2.11
CA PHE A 79 3.90 -4.64 3.29
C PHE A 79 4.84 -4.86 4.49
N GLY A 80 6.09 -5.25 4.25
CA GLY A 80 7.07 -5.52 5.32
C GLY A 80 7.85 -4.29 5.82
N SER A 81 7.84 -3.17 5.10
CA SER A 81 8.82 -2.09 5.34
C SER A 81 8.42 -1.03 6.37
N THR A 82 7.13 -0.73 6.53
CA THR A 82 6.66 0.36 7.41
C THR A 82 5.53 -0.10 8.31
N GLU A 83 5.27 0.57 9.42
CA GLU A 83 4.01 0.38 10.15
C GLU A 83 2.92 1.30 9.61
N THR A 84 1.68 1.11 10.08
CA THR A 84 0.54 1.90 9.59
C THR A 84 0.42 3.24 10.31
N THR A 85 0.88 4.33 9.69
CA THR A 85 0.99 5.67 10.31
C THR A 85 -0.28 6.12 11.04
N PHE A 86 -1.46 6.04 10.41
CA PHE A 86 -2.70 6.49 11.04
C PHE A 86 -3.13 5.59 12.20
N TYR A 87 -2.85 4.30 12.13
CA TYR A 87 -3.13 3.37 13.23
C TYR A 87 -2.18 3.63 14.41
N VAL A 88 -0.90 3.87 14.16
CA VAL A 88 0.07 4.27 15.20
C VAL A 88 -0.40 5.55 15.90
N LEU A 89 -0.83 6.55 15.13
CA LEU A 89 -1.34 7.81 15.69
C LEU A 89 -2.65 7.64 16.46
N ALA A 90 -3.57 6.78 16.01
CA ALA A 90 -4.86 6.59 16.68
C ALA A 90 -4.75 5.69 17.92
N VAL A 91 -4.06 4.57 17.80
CA VAL A 91 -4.05 3.50 18.82
C VAL A 91 -2.84 3.61 19.73
N TYR A 92 -1.63 3.79 19.18
CA TYR A 92 -0.43 3.77 20.02
C TYR A 92 -0.27 5.09 20.76
N PHE A 93 -0.48 6.21 20.07
CA PHE A 93 -0.43 7.52 20.72
C PHE A 93 -1.66 7.72 21.62
N GLY A 94 -2.83 7.20 21.21
CA GLY A 94 -4.04 7.22 22.01
C GLY A 94 -3.92 6.45 23.33
N SER A 95 -3.23 5.30 23.34
CA SER A 95 -3.10 4.46 24.54
C SER A 95 -2.24 5.09 25.65
N VAL A 96 -1.32 6.00 25.28
CA VAL A 96 -0.46 6.75 26.22
C VAL A 96 -0.83 8.23 26.33
N GLY A 97 -1.97 8.65 25.77
CA GLY A 97 -2.51 10.01 25.91
C GLY A 97 -1.74 11.11 25.18
N VAL A 98 -1.02 10.78 24.10
CA VAL A 98 -0.28 11.78 23.31
C VAL A 98 -1.25 12.61 22.46
N THR A 99 -1.29 13.92 22.71
CA THR A 99 -2.18 14.86 22.00
C THR A 99 -1.50 15.64 20.88
N ARG A 100 -0.16 15.75 20.90
CA ARG A 100 0.60 16.54 19.91
C ARG A 100 1.09 15.68 18.75
N ILE A 101 0.21 15.42 17.78
CA ILE A 101 0.49 14.49 16.67
C ILE A 101 1.15 15.11 15.43
N ARG A 102 1.18 16.45 15.31
CA ARG A 102 1.50 17.14 14.05
C ARG A 102 2.83 16.71 13.40
N HIS A 103 3.91 16.60 14.17
CA HIS A 103 5.23 16.27 13.64
C HIS A 103 5.35 14.77 13.39
N ALA A 104 4.72 13.94 14.24
CA ALA A 104 4.69 12.50 14.07
C ALA A 104 3.92 12.09 12.81
N LEU A 105 2.83 12.79 12.50
CA LEU A 105 2.08 12.59 11.25
C LEU A 105 2.95 12.87 10.03
N ILE A 106 3.61 14.04 10.00
CA ILE A 106 4.48 14.39 8.86
C ILE A 106 5.64 13.39 8.75
N ALA A 107 6.31 13.07 9.85
CA ALA A 107 7.41 12.11 9.87
C ALA A 107 6.95 10.72 9.39
N GLY A 108 5.81 10.22 9.88
CA GLY A 108 5.25 8.93 9.50
C GLY A 108 4.89 8.87 8.01
N LEU A 109 4.16 9.87 7.51
CA LEU A 109 3.82 9.93 6.09
C LEU A 109 5.04 10.07 5.18
N THR A 110 6.07 10.82 5.59
CA THR A 110 7.33 10.87 4.83
C THR A 110 8.05 9.53 4.84
N ALA A 111 8.06 8.82 5.97
CA ALA A 111 8.64 7.49 6.06
C ALA A 111 7.87 6.47 5.19
N ASP A 112 6.53 6.57 5.14
CA ASP A 112 5.71 5.76 4.25
C ASP A 112 6.05 6.03 2.79
N VAL A 113 6.10 7.29 2.36
CA VAL A 113 6.47 7.64 0.98
C VAL A 113 7.86 7.10 0.62
N VAL A 114 8.85 7.29 1.50
CA VAL A 114 10.21 6.75 1.28
C VAL A 114 10.20 5.22 1.23
N GLY A 115 9.50 4.55 2.14
CA GLY A 115 9.39 3.09 2.16
C GLY A 115 8.74 2.53 0.90
N LEU A 116 7.68 3.17 0.42
CA LEU A 116 6.99 2.81 -0.82
C LEU A 116 7.91 2.98 -2.05
N MET A 117 8.64 4.10 -2.13
CA MET A 117 9.58 4.35 -3.24
C MET A 117 10.77 3.38 -3.19
N MET A 118 11.33 3.13 -2.01
CA MET A 118 12.44 2.19 -1.85
C MET A 118 12.03 0.75 -2.16
N ALA A 119 10.80 0.35 -1.83
CA ALA A 119 10.29 -0.96 -2.23
C ALA A 119 10.29 -1.12 -3.76
N VAL A 120 9.86 -0.09 -4.50
CA VAL A 120 9.91 -0.10 -5.98
C VAL A 120 11.35 -0.16 -6.48
N VAL A 121 12.25 0.63 -5.92
CA VAL A 121 13.68 0.61 -6.29
C VAL A 121 14.29 -0.78 -6.09
N ILE A 122 14.04 -1.41 -4.94
CA ILE A 122 14.55 -2.76 -4.64
C ILE A 122 13.91 -3.79 -5.58
N GLY A 123 12.61 -3.69 -5.84
CA GLY A 123 11.93 -4.54 -6.82
C GLY A 123 12.59 -4.43 -8.20
N ARG A 124 12.87 -3.22 -8.66
CA ARG A 124 13.53 -2.99 -9.96
C ARG A 124 14.95 -3.53 -9.98
N ALA A 125 15.70 -3.32 -8.91
CA ALA A 125 17.06 -3.84 -8.78
C ALA A 125 17.10 -5.38 -8.79
N MET A 126 16.13 -6.02 -8.15
CA MET A 126 16.08 -7.48 -8.04
C MET A 126 15.61 -8.16 -9.33
N PHE A 127 14.69 -7.54 -10.08
CA PHE A 127 14.16 -8.11 -11.33
C PHE A 127 14.75 -7.48 -12.60
N SER A 128 15.68 -6.52 -12.46
CA SER A 128 16.34 -5.81 -13.57
C SER A 128 15.35 -5.21 -14.60
N VAL A 129 14.31 -4.52 -14.10
CA VAL A 129 13.23 -3.87 -14.89
C VAL A 129 13.17 -2.35 -14.65
#